data_AF-A0A8T0EFN8-F1
#
_entry.id   AF-A0A8T0EFN8-F1
#
_cell.length_a   1.000
_cell.length_b   1.000
_cell.length_c   1.000
_cell.angle_alpha   90.00
_cell.angle_beta   90.00
_cell.angle_gamma   90.00
#
_symmetry.space_group_name_H-M   'P 1'
#
loop_
_entity.id
_entity.type
_entity.pdbx_description
1 polymer ?
#
loop_
_entity_poly.entity_id
_entity_poly.type
_entity_poly.pdbx_seq_one_letter_code
_entity_poly.pdbx_strand_id
1 'polypeptide(L)'
;MRIDILLVVAALLGSVYSDTECFRSIFTKCSRQVLNPGNLDTRPSLCDDLRNQMVCIADRALLCDMRFFREALRVGAIYDEICAEGDFNNILFEREKECYKKAIDHKDCTDPIEEIYNHTTLDTIIRGNQEACGVLNFYKSCVIERVEEQCGAPTLDFFSYLFDAHIKLARGVCHEVILPADEDDNSPDNLGRLNPFQIVTPLFMFE
;
A
#
# COMPACT_ATOMS: atom_id res chain seq x y z
N MET A 1 -45.53 28.62 -4.62
CA MET A 1 -45.39 27.20 -4.21
C MET A 1 -45.54 26.37 -5.48
N ARG A 2 -44.58 25.60 -5.99
CA ARG A 2 -43.29 25.08 -5.50
C ARG A 2 -42.27 25.16 -6.63
N ILE A 3 -41.01 25.39 -6.26
CA ILE A 3 -39.84 25.27 -7.13
C ILE A 3 -39.37 23.84 -6.95
N ASP A 4 -39.47 23.00 -7.98
CA ASP A 4 -38.93 21.64 -7.95
C ASP A 4 -37.53 21.65 -8.56
N ILE A 5 -36.56 21.58 -7.65
CA ILE A 5 -35.12 21.51 -7.88
C ILE A 5 -34.83 20.10 -8.46
N LEU A 6 -34.58 20.03 -9.76
CA LEU A 6 -33.99 18.86 -10.42
C LEU A 6 -32.53 19.17 -10.76
N LEU A 7 -31.69 19.25 -9.73
CA LEU A 7 -30.24 19.19 -9.82
C LEU A 7 -29.75 18.44 -8.58
N VAL A 8 -28.68 17.67 -8.74
CA VAL A 8 -27.97 16.89 -7.69
C VAL A 8 -28.44 15.44 -7.52
N VAL A 9 -28.16 14.57 -8.51
CA VAL A 9 -27.73 13.16 -8.25
C VAL A 9 -26.66 12.66 -9.25
N ALA A 10 -26.34 13.37 -10.34
CA ALA A 10 -25.30 12.90 -11.28
C ALA A 10 -23.85 13.18 -10.82
N ALA A 11 -23.64 14.08 -9.86
CA ALA A 11 -22.30 14.48 -9.40
C ALA A 11 -21.68 13.53 -8.36
N LEU A 12 -22.44 12.60 -7.78
CA LEU A 12 -21.96 11.68 -6.74
C LEU A 12 -21.54 10.31 -7.26
N LEU A 13 -21.93 9.96 -8.49
CA LEU A 13 -21.45 8.74 -9.18
C LEU A 13 -20.32 9.04 -10.17
N GLY A 14 -20.15 10.31 -10.56
CA GLY A 14 -19.10 10.75 -11.48
C GLY A 14 -17.77 11.10 -10.82
N SER A 15 -17.72 11.34 -9.50
CA SER A 15 -16.46 11.69 -8.83
C SER A 15 -15.55 10.47 -8.68
N VAL A 16 -16.05 9.35 -8.17
CA VAL A 16 -15.22 8.14 -7.95
C VAL A 16 -14.66 7.57 -9.26
N TYR A 17 -15.40 7.69 -10.37
CA TYR A 17 -14.92 7.28 -11.71
C TYR A 17 -13.90 8.28 -12.28
N SER A 18 -14.13 9.59 -12.11
CA SER A 18 -13.19 10.63 -12.54
C SER A 18 -11.88 10.60 -11.73
N ASP A 19 -11.95 10.27 -10.44
CA ASP A 19 -10.81 10.26 -9.54
C ASP A 19 -9.93 9.03 -9.82
N THR A 20 -10.52 7.87 -10.11
CA THR A 20 -9.77 6.66 -10.51
C THR A 20 -9.11 6.81 -11.88
N GLU A 21 -9.78 7.43 -12.86
CA GLU A 21 -9.15 7.78 -14.15
C GLU A 21 -8.04 8.82 -13.99
N CYS A 22 -8.22 9.83 -13.12
CA CYS A 22 -7.18 10.79 -12.76
C CYS A 22 -5.96 10.07 -12.20
N PHE A 23 -6.16 9.19 -11.23
CA PHE A 23 -5.08 8.49 -10.56
C PHE A 23 -4.38 7.51 -11.51
N ARG A 24 -5.10 6.87 -12.43
CA ARG A 24 -4.55 5.94 -13.45
C ARG A 24 -3.54 6.59 -14.39
N SER A 25 -3.90 7.73 -14.97
CA SER A 25 -3.05 8.54 -15.86
C SER A 25 -1.76 9.02 -15.16
N ILE A 26 -1.76 8.98 -13.84
CA ILE A 26 -0.76 9.60 -12.99
C ILE A 26 0.12 8.55 -12.26
N PHE A 27 -0.43 7.42 -11.82
CA PHE A 27 0.29 6.34 -11.13
C PHE A 27 1.37 5.71 -12.01
N THR A 28 1.10 5.55 -13.30
CA THR A 28 2.08 5.12 -14.31
C THR A 28 3.32 6.03 -14.36
N LYS A 29 3.25 7.28 -13.89
CA LYS A 29 4.39 8.19 -13.78
C LYS A 29 5.23 7.93 -12.53
N CYS A 30 4.63 7.53 -11.40
CA CYS A 30 5.36 7.21 -10.18
C CYS A 30 6.23 5.98 -10.34
N SER A 31 5.71 4.89 -10.95
CA SER A 31 6.52 3.69 -11.24
C SER A 31 7.70 3.96 -12.18
N ARG A 32 7.59 4.98 -13.07
CA ARG A 32 8.69 5.39 -13.97
C ARG A 32 9.72 6.29 -13.28
N GLN A 33 9.33 7.07 -12.27
CA GLN A 33 10.24 7.95 -11.53
C GLN A 33 11.16 7.19 -10.55
N VAL A 34 10.69 6.07 -9.99
CA VAL A 34 11.53 5.16 -9.18
C VAL A 34 12.60 4.44 -10.03
N LEU A 35 12.38 4.31 -11.35
CA LEU A 35 13.31 3.67 -12.28
C LEU A 35 14.21 4.65 -13.04
N ASN A 36 14.34 5.91 -12.59
CA ASN A 36 15.06 6.93 -13.35
C ASN A 36 16.58 6.60 -13.39
N PRO A 37 17.15 6.20 -14.54
CA PRO A 37 18.52 5.68 -14.66
C PRO A 37 19.60 6.79 -14.59
N GLY A 38 19.24 7.99 -14.16
CA GLY A 38 20.12 9.18 -14.13
C GLY A 38 20.95 9.35 -12.86
N ASN A 39 20.69 8.56 -11.80
CA ASN A 39 21.44 8.59 -10.54
C ASN A 39 22.39 7.38 -10.41
N LEU A 40 23.20 7.14 -11.44
CA LEU A 40 24.15 6.02 -11.48
C LEU A 40 25.40 6.21 -10.59
N ASP A 41 25.62 7.41 -10.06
CA ASP A 41 26.84 7.74 -9.30
C ASP A 41 26.71 7.54 -7.79
N THR A 42 25.48 7.34 -7.29
CA THR A 42 25.18 6.91 -5.91
C THR A 42 24.06 5.90 -6.00
N ARG A 43 24.28 4.63 -5.63
CA ARG A 43 23.17 3.66 -5.49
C ARG A 43 22.16 4.30 -4.54
N PRO A 44 20.94 4.66 -5.00
CA PRO A 44 19.88 5.06 -4.07
C PRO A 44 19.74 3.93 -3.06
N SER A 45 19.69 4.27 -1.77
CA SER A 45 19.33 3.27 -0.79
C SER A 45 17.88 2.84 -1.07
N LEU A 46 17.51 1.59 -0.79
CA LEU A 46 16.12 1.14 -0.87
C LEU A 46 15.15 2.12 -0.16
N CYS A 47 15.62 2.71 0.93
CA CYS A 47 14.97 3.76 1.68
C CYS A 47 14.66 5.01 0.86
N ASP A 48 15.60 5.50 0.06
CA ASP A 48 15.38 6.65 -0.83
C ASP A 48 14.33 6.33 -1.90
N ASP A 49 14.36 5.11 -2.46
CA ASP A 49 13.40 4.67 -3.47
C ASP A 49 11.99 4.55 -2.89
N LEU A 50 11.85 3.90 -1.74
CA LEU A 50 10.58 3.76 -1.02
C LEU A 50 10.01 5.12 -0.60
N ARG A 51 10.87 6.02 -0.11
CA ARG A 51 10.50 7.40 0.23
C ARG A 51 10.02 8.18 -0.98
N ASN A 52 10.78 8.18 -2.07
CA ASN A 52 10.43 8.86 -3.32
C ASN A 52 9.12 8.31 -3.90
N GLN A 53 8.91 7.00 -3.80
CA GLN A 53 7.66 6.36 -4.19
C GLN A 53 6.48 6.86 -3.35
N MET A 54 6.61 6.93 -2.03
CA MET A 54 5.54 7.42 -1.15
C MET A 54 5.23 8.90 -1.36
N VAL A 55 6.24 9.74 -1.55
CA VAL A 55 6.04 11.15 -1.91
C VAL A 55 5.28 11.27 -3.22
N CYS A 56 5.67 10.51 -4.24
CA CYS A 56 4.94 10.51 -5.51
C CYS A 56 3.48 10.06 -5.29
N ILE A 57 3.25 8.92 -4.65
CA ILE A 57 1.89 8.42 -4.39
C ILE A 57 1.06 9.45 -3.62
N ALA A 58 1.62 10.09 -2.60
CA ALA A 58 0.94 11.11 -1.81
C ALA A 58 0.56 12.35 -2.64
N ASP A 59 1.49 12.91 -3.41
CA ASP A 59 1.24 14.06 -4.28
C ASP A 59 0.16 13.74 -5.31
N ARG A 60 0.19 12.53 -5.87
CA ARG A 60 -0.76 12.09 -6.88
C ARG A 60 -2.14 11.82 -6.30
N ALA A 61 -2.19 11.20 -5.13
CA ALA A 61 -3.41 10.99 -4.38
C ALA A 61 -4.06 12.34 -4.01
N LEU A 62 -3.26 13.31 -3.56
CA LEU A 62 -3.75 14.66 -3.26
C LEU A 62 -4.31 15.36 -4.51
N LEU A 63 -3.62 15.26 -5.65
CA LEU A 63 -4.09 15.86 -6.92
C LEU A 63 -5.41 15.27 -7.41
N CYS A 64 -5.68 13.99 -7.12
CA CYS A 64 -6.91 13.30 -7.50
C CYS A 64 -7.91 13.18 -6.32
N ASP A 65 -7.77 14.01 -5.28
CA ASP A 65 -8.64 14.03 -4.08
C ASP A 65 -8.83 12.67 -3.38
N MET A 66 -7.86 11.77 -3.52
CA MET A 66 -7.85 10.44 -2.91
C MET A 66 -7.49 10.53 -1.44
N ARG A 67 -8.36 10.07 -0.54
CA ARG A 67 -8.22 10.24 0.91
C ARG A 67 -7.00 9.54 1.48
N PHE A 68 -6.56 8.44 0.87
CA PHE A 68 -5.36 7.72 1.28
C PHE A 68 -4.05 8.52 1.17
N PHE A 69 -4.04 9.72 0.56
CA PHE A 69 -2.85 10.59 0.48
C PHE A 69 -2.21 10.83 1.85
N ARG A 70 -3.01 10.95 2.91
CA ARG A 70 -2.51 11.17 4.28
C ARG A 70 -1.77 9.96 4.81
N GLU A 71 -2.25 8.75 4.49
CA GLU A 71 -1.59 7.52 4.90
C GLU A 71 -0.30 7.30 4.10
N ALA A 72 -0.26 7.72 2.82
CA ALA A 72 0.97 7.71 2.02
C ALA A 72 2.04 8.66 2.60
N LEU A 73 1.66 9.88 3.01
CA LEU A 73 2.57 10.80 3.72
C LEU A 73 3.08 10.20 5.04
N ARG A 74 2.21 9.50 5.78
CA ARG A 74 2.57 8.87 7.05
C ARG A 74 3.60 7.75 6.84
N VAL A 75 3.40 6.90 5.84
CA VAL A 75 4.38 5.86 5.48
C VAL A 75 5.70 6.49 5.03
N GLY A 76 5.66 7.58 4.26
CA GLY A 76 6.86 8.34 3.88
C GLY A 76 7.65 8.88 5.09
N ALA A 77 6.96 9.43 6.10
CA ALA A 77 7.60 9.89 7.33
C ALA A 77 8.21 8.75 8.15
N ILE A 78 7.56 7.58 8.18
CA ILE A 78 8.12 6.37 8.79
C ILE A 78 9.42 5.95 8.11
N TYR A 79 9.49 6.01 6.78
CA TYR A 79 10.73 5.76 6.05
C TYR A 79 11.81 6.77 6.43
N ASP A 80 11.50 8.07 6.52
CA ASP A 80 12.46 9.07 6.98
C ASP A 80 13.04 8.73 8.38
N GLU A 81 12.22 8.21 9.30
CA GLU A 81 12.62 7.88 10.67
C GLU A 81 13.50 6.62 10.79
N ILE A 82 13.16 5.55 10.06
CA ILE A 82 13.88 4.26 10.17
C ILE A 82 15.07 4.15 9.22
N CYS A 83 15.14 5.02 8.21
CA CYS A 83 16.23 5.07 7.25
C CYS A 83 17.33 6.09 7.60
N ALA A 84 17.12 6.90 8.65
CA ALA A 84 18.14 7.77 9.19
C ALA A 84 19.20 6.93 9.96
N GLU A 85 20.27 6.54 9.26
CA GLU A 85 21.34 5.70 9.84
C GLU A 85 21.87 6.25 11.16
N GLY A 86 21.88 5.40 12.20
CA GLY A 86 22.39 5.73 13.53
C GLY A 86 21.38 6.42 14.45
N ASP A 87 20.19 6.79 13.97
CA ASP A 87 19.10 7.26 14.82
C ASP A 87 18.47 6.10 15.59
N PHE A 88 17.80 6.43 16.71
CA PHE A 88 17.21 5.45 17.62
C PHE A 88 16.24 4.49 16.90
N ASN A 89 15.37 5.02 16.03
CA ASN A 89 14.39 4.21 15.30
C ASN A 89 15.05 3.30 14.26
N ASN A 90 16.09 3.77 13.57
CA ASN A 90 16.90 2.94 12.68
C ASN A 90 17.58 1.79 13.43
N ILE A 91 18.27 2.09 14.54
CA ILE A 91 18.95 1.07 15.36
C ILE A 91 17.95 0.03 15.89
N LEU A 92 16.78 0.49 16.35
CA LEU A 92 15.73 -0.39 16.86
C LEU A 92 15.16 -1.28 15.75
N PHE A 93 14.89 -0.70 14.58
CA PHE A 93 14.39 -1.44 13.42
C PHE A 93 15.40 -2.49 12.95
N GLU A 94 16.65 -2.10 12.74
CA GLU A 94 17.72 -3.01 12.30
C GLU A 94 17.95 -4.18 13.27
N ARG A 95 17.75 -3.95 14.58
CA ARG A 95 17.85 -5.00 15.59
C ARG A 95 16.72 -6.03 15.49
N GLU A 96 15.50 -5.59 15.22
CA GLU A 96 14.30 -6.43 15.28
C GLU A 96 13.83 -6.95 13.91
N LYS A 97 14.34 -6.38 12.80
CA LYS A 97 13.81 -6.60 11.43
C LYS A 97 13.72 -8.07 11.04
N GLU A 98 14.71 -8.89 11.41
CA GLU A 98 14.72 -10.32 11.10
C GLU A 98 13.61 -11.09 11.81
N CYS A 99 13.22 -10.64 13.01
CA CYS A 99 12.08 -11.21 13.69
C CYS A 99 10.76 -10.78 13.04
N TYR A 100 10.64 -9.48 12.72
CA TYR A 100 9.47 -8.95 12.01
C TYR A 100 9.24 -9.63 10.66
N LYS A 101 10.32 -9.86 9.89
CA LYS A 101 10.30 -10.59 8.62
C LYS A 101 9.67 -11.97 8.78
N LYS A 102 10.07 -12.73 9.80
CA LYS A 102 9.51 -14.07 10.08
C LYS A 102 8.03 -14.04 10.48
N ALA A 103 7.61 -13.03 11.25
CA ALA A 103 6.22 -12.88 11.64
C ALA A 103 5.32 -12.49 10.45
N ILE A 104 5.82 -11.61 9.58
CA ILE A 104 5.16 -11.15 8.35
C ILE A 104 5.01 -12.26 7.32
N ASP A 105 6.03 -13.10 7.18
CA ASP A 105 6.10 -14.24 6.25
C ASP A 105 5.59 -15.55 6.88
N HIS A 106 4.91 -15.47 8.03
CA HIS A 106 4.41 -16.65 8.70
C HIS A 106 3.26 -17.28 7.91
N LYS A 107 3.36 -18.58 7.64
CA LYS A 107 2.40 -19.36 6.82
C LYS A 107 0.95 -19.18 7.24
N ASP A 108 0.65 -19.25 8.53
CA ASP A 108 -0.72 -19.06 9.02
C ASP A 108 -1.32 -17.69 8.62
N CYS A 109 -0.47 -16.69 8.35
CA CYS A 109 -0.87 -15.37 7.87
C CYS A 109 -0.88 -15.28 6.34
N THR A 110 0.05 -15.95 5.64
CA THR A 110 0.21 -15.87 4.18
C THR A 110 -0.61 -16.89 3.40
N ASP A 111 -0.88 -18.08 3.94
CA ASP A 111 -1.59 -19.17 3.25
C ASP A 111 -2.95 -18.71 2.67
N PRO A 112 -3.80 -17.93 3.38
CA PRO A 112 -5.07 -17.45 2.80
C PRO A 112 -4.87 -16.48 1.64
N ILE A 113 -3.75 -15.75 1.61
CA ILE A 113 -3.39 -14.85 0.52
C ILE A 113 -2.87 -15.67 -0.67
N GLU A 114 -2.03 -16.68 -0.40
CA GLU A 114 -1.54 -17.61 -1.41
C GLU A 114 -2.68 -18.39 -2.06
N GLU A 115 -3.70 -18.81 -1.31
CA GLU A 115 -4.89 -19.48 -1.84
C GLU A 115 -5.61 -18.62 -2.89
N ILE A 116 -5.78 -17.32 -2.63
CA ILE A 116 -6.36 -16.37 -3.59
C ILE A 116 -5.50 -16.33 -4.88
N TYR A 117 -4.19 -16.18 -4.74
CA TYR A 117 -3.30 -16.04 -5.90
C TYR A 117 -3.04 -17.37 -6.65
N ASN A 118 -3.19 -18.52 -6.00
CA ASN A 118 -3.12 -19.84 -6.66
C ASN A 118 -4.22 -20.04 -7.70
N HIS A 119 -5.34 -19.33 -7.56
CA HIS A 119 -6.47 -19.36 -8.51
C HIS A 119 -6.51 -18.13 -9.43
N THR A 120 -5.52 -17.25 -9.31
CA THR A 120 -5.44 -16.00 -10.06
C THR A 120 -4.63 -16.18 -11.34
N THR A 121 -5.16 -15.73 -12.47
CA THR A 121 -4.49 -15.67 -13.78
C THR A 121 -4.34 -14.21 -14.20
N LEU A 122 -3.68 -13.95 -15.34
CA LEU A 122 -3.60 -12.59 -15.89
C LEU A 122 -4.98 -11.97 -16.18
N ASP A 123 -5.96 -12.80 -16.51
CA ASP A 123 -7.33 -12.38 -16.82
C ASP A 123 -8.19 -12.20 -15.56
N THR A 124 -7.81 -12.82 -14.43
CA THR A 124 -8.54 -12.72 -13.16
C THR A 124 -7.80 -11.93 -12.08
N ILE A 125 -6.67 -11.30 -12.44
CA ILE A 125 -5.79 -10.60 -11.49
C ILE A 125 -6.51 -9.48 -10.72
N ILE A 126 -7.43 -8.78 -11.35
CA ILE A 126 -8.21 -7.71 -10.71
C ILE A 126 -9.09 -8.30 -9.62
N ARG A 127 -9.86 -9.34 -9.95
CA ARG A 127 -10.67 -10.07 -8.97
C ARG A 127 -9.83 -10.64 -7.83
N GLY A 128 -8.69 -11.25 -8.15
CA GLY A 128 -7.75 -11.75 -7.13
C GLY A 128 -7.27 -10.64 -6.19
N ASN A 129 -6.93 -9.46 -6.71
CA ASN A 129 -6.53 -8.32 -5.87
C ASN A 129 -7.71 -7.75 -5.05
N GLN A 130 -8.94 -7.77 -5.57
CA GLN A 130 -10.13 -7.38 -4.83
C GLN A 130 -10.45 -8.36 -3.68
N GLU A 131 -10.32 -9.67 -3.93
CA GLU A 131 -10.41 -10.70 -2.89
C GLU A 131 -9.30 -10.51 -1.84
N ALA A 132 -8.06 -10.24 -2.28
CA ALA A 132 -6.91 -9.94 -1.42
C ALA A 132 -7.16 -8.72 -0.50
N CYS A 133 -7.84 -7.68 -1.00
CA CYS A 133 -8.27 -6.55 -0.17
C CYS A 133 -9.20 -6.97 0.98
N GLY A 134 -10.03 -8.00 0.78
CA GLY A 134 -10.95 -8.53 1.78
C GLY A 134 -10.26 -9.21 2.97
N VAL A 135 -9.04 -9.73 2.78
CA VAL A 135 -8.30 -10.47 3.82
C VAL A 135 -7.26 -9.63 4.58
N LEU A 136 -7.12 -8.33 4.27
CA LEU A 136 -6.16 -7.43 4.95
C LEU A 136 -6.36 -7.37 6.48
N ASN A 137 -7.60 -7.46 6.96
CA ASN A 137 -7.88 -7.43 8.41
C ASN A 137 -7.40 -8.70 9.10
N PHE A 138 -7.65 -9.85 8.45
CA PHE A 138 -7.15 -11.13 8.92
C PHE A 138 -5.62 -11.11 8.96
N TYR A 139 -4.98 -10.71 7.87
CA TYR A 139 -3.53 -10.62 7.77
C TYR A 139 -2.94 -9.72 8.86
N LYS A 140 -3.52 -8.53 9.06
CA LYS A 140 -3.09 -7.61 10.12
C LYS A 140 -3.09 -8.30 11.49
N SER A 141 -4.23 -8.87 11.87
CA SER A 141 -4.38 -9.49 13.20
C SER A 141 -3.44 -10.67 13.38
N CYS A 142 -3.31 -11.52 12.36
CA CYS A 142 -2.40 -12.67 12.40
C CYS A 142 -0.95 -12.22 12.58
N VAL A 143 -0.46 -11.25 11.81
CA VAL A 143 0.93 -10.79 11.91
C VAL A 143 1.21 -10.15 13.28
N ILE A 144 0.28 -9.38 13.82
CA ILE A 144 0.41 -8.79 15.17
C ILE A 144 0.56 -9.88 16.23
N GLU A 145 -0.28 -10.93 16.17
CA GLU A 145 -0.18 -12.10 17.06
C GLU A 145 1.18 -12.79 16.91
N ARG A 146 1.68 -12.99 15.68
CA ARG A 146 3.00 -13.58 15.45
C ARG A 146 4.16 -12.74 15.96
N VAL A 147 4.07 -11.42 15.86
CA VAL A 147 5.09 -10.54 16.44
C VAL A 147 5.10 -10.65 17.96
N GLU A 148 3.93 -10.66 18.60
CA GLU A 148 3.84 -10.83 20.06
C GLU A 148 4.42 -12.18 20.51
N GLU A 149 4.08 -13.28 19.80
CA GLU A 149 4.57 -14.62 20.12
C GLU A 149 6.06 -14.83 19.85
N GLN A 150 6.57 -14.32 18.72
CA GLN A 150 7.92 -14.65 18.22
C GLN A 150 8.97 -13.60 18.59
N CYS A 151 8.60 -12.32 18.60
CA CYS A 151 9.49 -11.18 18.86
C CYS A 151 9.32 -10.63 20.27
N GLY A 152 8.22 -10.97 20.92
CA GLY A 152 7.91 -10.59 22.28
C GLY A 152 7.20 -9.24 22.39
N ALA A 153 6.34 -9.14 23.39
CA ALA A 153 5.52 -7.96 23.68
C ALA A 153 6.26 -6.61 23.68
N PRO A 154 7.53 -6.47 24.16
CA PRO A 154 8.22 -5.18 24.15
C PRO A 154 8.45 -4.57 22.77
N THR A 155 8.43 -5.39 21.71
CA THR A 155 8.65 -4.94 20.33
C THR A 155 7.35 -4.55 19.61
N LEU A 156 6.20 -4.87 20.22
CA LEU A 156 4.89 -4.81 19.59
C LEU A 156 4.45 -3.38 19.27
N ASP A 157 4.68 -2.44 20.18
CA ASP A 157 4.28 -1.03 19.98
C ASP A 157 5.03 -0.41 18.80
N PHE A 158 6.35 -0.63 18.73
CA PHE A 158 7.16 -0.14 17.63
C PHE A 158 6.79 -0.83 16.32
N PHE A 159 6.64 -2.15 16.32
CA PHE A 159 6.17 -2.87 15.14
C PHE A 159 4.81 -2.36 14.66
N SER A 160 3.84 -2.24 15.57
CA SER A 160 2.48 -1.80 15.25
C SER A 160 2.46 -0.38 14.69
N TYR A 161 3.32 0.52 15.20
CA TYR A 161 3.47 1.87 14.64
C TYR A 161 3.86 1.83 13.16
N LEU A 162 4.85 1.00 12.80
CA LEU A 162 5.31 0.84 11.42
C LEU A 162 4.25 0.14 10.56
N PHE A 163 3.79 -1.03 11.00
CA PHE A 163 2.94 -1.93 10.25
C PHE A 163 1.52 -1.37 10.03
N ASP A 164 0.93 -0.71 11.05
CA ASP A 164 -0.41 -0.15 10.92
C ASP A 164 -0.51 0.97 9.89
N ALA A 165 0.55 1.76 9.73
CA ALA A 165 0.58 2.80 8.71
C ALA A 165 0.50 2.20 7.31
N HIS A 166 1.26 1.13 7.05
CA HIS A 166 1.23 0.43 5.78
C HIS A 166 -0.11 -0.27 5.53
N ILE A 167 -0.70 -0.91 6.54
CA ILE A 167 -2.04 -1.51 6.43
C ILE A 167 -3.11 -0.45 6.14
N LYS A 168 -3.04 0.74 6.77
CA LYS A 168 -3.98 1.83 6.49
C LYS A 168 -3.84 2.35 5.07
N LEU A 169 -2.61 2.51 4.58
CA LEU A 169 -2.37 2.87 3.18
C LEU A 169 -2.93 1.81 2.23
N ALA A 170 -2.63 0.52 2.45
CA ALA A 170 -3.15 -0.57 1.64
C ALA A 170 -4.68 -0.60 1.63
N ARG A 171 -5.34 -0.38 2.78
CA ARG A 171 -6.80 -0.27 2.86
C ARG A 171 -7.32 0.93 2.06
N GLY A 172 -6.68 2.09 2.17
CA GLY A 172 -7.05 3.28 1.42
C GLY A 172 -6.99 3.03 -0.10
N VAL A 173 -5.89 2.46 -0.58
CA VAL A 173 -5.73 2.04 -1.98
C VAL A 173 -6.77 0.99 -2.36
N CYS A 174 -7.05 0.00 -1.52
CA CYS A 174 -8.11 -0.97 -1.76
C CYS A 174 -9.47 -0.32 -1.99
N HIS A 175 -9.88 0.60 -1.11
CA HIS A 175 -11.21 1.21 -1.16
C HIS A 175 -11.38 2.18 -2.33
N GLU A 176 -10.36 3.00 -2.60
CA GLU A 176 -10.47 4.09 -3.56
C GLU A 176 -9.99 3.69 -4.96
N VAL A 177 -9.22 2.60 -5.09
CA VAL A 177 -8.56 2.22 -6.35
C VAL A 177 -8.84 0.78 -6.79
N ILE A 178 -8.59 -0.22 -5.95
CA ILE A 178 -8.65 -1.64 -6.39
C ILE A 178 -10.09 -2.15 -6.45
N LEU A 179 -10.88 -1.93 -5.39
CA LEU A 179 -12.27 -2.40 -5.32
C LEU A 179 -13.20 -1.77 -6.36
N PRO A 180 -13.05 -0.48 -6.74
CA PRO A 180 -13.86 0.13 -7.80
C PRO A 180 -13.41 -0.23 -9.22
N ALA A 181 -12.28 -0.92 -9.40
CA ALA A 181 -11.74 -1.22 -10.72
C ALA A 181 -12.63 -2.20 -11.50
N ASP A 182 -12.77 -1.94 -12.79
CA ASP A 182 -13.52 -2.79 -13.71
C ASP A 182 -12.72 -4.06 -14.04
N GLU A 183 -13.28 -5.23 -13.73
CA GLU A 183 -12.68 -6.54 -14.03
C GLU A 183 -12.58 -6.80 -15.55
N ASP A 184 -13.45 -6.19 -16.35
CA ASP A 184 -13.48 -6.38 -17.82
C ASP A 184 -12.49 -5.44 -18.55
N ASP A 185 -11.92 -4.44 -17.85
CA ASP A 185 -10.91 -3.53 -18.42
C ASP A 185 -9.53 -4.20 -18.47
N ASN A 186 -9.22 -4.75 -19.64
CA ASN A 186 -7.97 -5.43 -19.95
C ASN A 186 -6.76 -4.52 -20.18
N SER A 187 -6.90 -3.21 -19.99
CA SER A 187 -5.79 -2.28 -20.16
C SER A 187 -4.62 -2.57 -19.18
N PRO A 188 -3.37 -2.38 -19.63
CA PRO A 188 -2.20 -2.69 -18.82
C PRO A 188 -2.03 -1.73 -17.64
N ASP A 189 -2.67 -0.57 -17.67
CA ASP A 189 -2.67 0.45 -16.64
C ASP A 189 -3.93 0.42 -15.75
N ASN A 190 -4.75 -0.63 -15.85
CA ASN A 190 -5.84 -0.86 -14.91
C ASN A 190 -5.28 -1.00 -13.48
N LEU A 191 -5.69 -0.09 -12.61
CA LEU A 191 -5.18 0.00 -11.24
C LEU A 191 -5.72 -1.10 -10.31
N GLY A 192 -6.74 -1.85 -10.74
CA GLY A 192 -7.15 -3.10 -10.11
C GLY A 192 -6.06 -4.18 -10.14
N ARG A 193 -5.03 -4.02 -10.99
CA ARG A 193 -3.86 -4.90 -11.03
C ARG A 193 -2.87 -4.68 -9.88
N LEU A 194 -3.07 -3.64 -9.05
CA LEU A 194 -2.23 -3.39 -7.87
C LEU A 194 -2.43 -4.45 -6.80
N ASN A 195 -1.32 -5.03 -6.32
CA ASN A 195 -1.34 -5.98 -5.22
C ASN A 195 -1.33 -5.22 -3.87
N PRO A 196 -2.37 -5.33 -3.02
CA PRO A 196 -2.43 -4.60 -1.76
C PRO A 196 -1.35 -5.02 -0.76
N PHE A 197 -0.79 -6.23 -0.85
CA PHE A 197 0.27 -6.71 0.03
C PHE A 197 1.66 -6.21 -0.36
N GLN A 198 1.87 -5.82 -1.63
CA GLN A 198 3.09 -5.13 -2.05
C GLN A 198 3.21 -3.72 -1.48
N ILE A 199 2.16 -3.17 -0.89
CA ILE A 199 2.22 -1.92 -0.12
C ILE A 199 2.72 -2.18 1.30
N VAL A 200 2.52 -3.39 1.83
CA VAL A 200 2.70 -3.71 3.26
C VAL A 200 4.09 -4.26 3.56
N THR A 201 4.57 -5.17 2.72
CA THR A 201 5.78 -5.96 2.98
C THR A 201 7.12 -5.32 2.63
N PRO A 202 7.25 -4.31 1.74
CA PRO A 202 8.58 -3.86 1.28
C PRO A 202 9.50 -3.33 2.37
N LEU A 203 8.98 -2.78 3.45
CA LEU A 203 9.84 -2.31 4.52
C LEU A 203 10.57 -3.46 5.22
N PHE A 204 9.92 -4.61 5.38
CA PHE A 204 10.37 -5.68 6.27
C PHE A 204 11.05 -6.84 5.53
N MET A 205 10.83 -6.96 4.23
CA MET A 205 11.25 -8.13 3.46
C MET A 205 12.53 -7.93 2.64
N PHE A 206 13.00 -6.69 2.49
CA PHE A 206 14.20 -6.39 1.70
C PHE A 206 15.48 -6.43 2.55
N GLU A 207 16.59 -6.83 1.92
CA GLU A 207 17.91 -7.04 2.52
C GLU A 207 18.90 -5.91 2.22
#